data_AF-A0A1F3VGC7-F1
#
_entry.id   AF-A0A1F3VGC7-F1
#
_cell.length_a   1.000
_cell.length_b   1.000
_cell.length_c   1.000
_cell.angle_alpha   90.00
_cell.angle_beta   90.00
_cell.angle_gamma   90.00
#
_symmetry.space_group_name_H-M   'P 1'
#
loop_
_entity.id
_entity.type
_entity.pdbx_description
1 polymer ?
#
loop_
_entity_poly.entity_id
_entity_poly.type
_entity_poly.pdbx_seq_one_letter_code
_entity_poly.pdbx_strand_id
1 'polypeptide(L)'
;MPIDLNERVIKRIGTLYKDTQKINMNWTGPKRFVDGVMSYLLNPQQTIKVRVDAGTSPMKALDLYLKDVNENFLKGSPMGGYDSEALLSTGQIYQDFMRTHSATLPENFSVTITGSFSNGKANLATSDIDVLVTDRTFEKYYKDIDKIINERLKQMGHVNSRLETHSTPDSFSLYDLAQVNPVTIKITKDSMTLQIFPPITVTSRDVSLAGKQYPSPDLYELFLRP
;
A
#
# COMPACT_ATOMS: atom_id res chain seq x y z
N MET A 1 -17.94 -18.47 7.73
CA MET A 1 -17.09 -19.23 8.67
C MET A 1 -17.61 -19.03 10.08
N PRO A 2 -17.57 -20.03 10.97
CA PRO A 2 -17.87 -19.85 12.38
C PRO A 2 -16.91 -18.82 13.00
N ILE A 3 -17.41 -17.94 13.86
CA ILE A 3 -16.66 -16.82 14.48
C ILE A 3 -15.35 -17.30 15.14
N ASP A 4 -15.40 -18.43 15.82
CA ASP A 4 -14.27 -19.08 16.51
C ASP A 4 -13.14 -19.52 15.55
N LEU A 5 -13.49 -19.95 14.32
CA LEU A 5 -12.48 -20.33 13.32
C LEU A 5 -11.73 -19.10 12.79
N ASN A 6 -12.43 -17.98 12.59
CA ASN A 6 -11.82 -16.74 12.15
C ASN A 6 -10.83 -16.19 13.17
N GLU A 7 -11.20 -16.16 14.46
CA GLU A 7 -10.31 -15.68 15.53
C GLU A 7 -9.04 -16.53 15.65
N ARG A 8 -9.17 -17.86 15.58
CA ARG A 8 -8.02 -18.77 15.60
C ARG A 8 -7.09 -18.57 14.40
N VAL A 9 -7.66 -18.40 13.20
CA VAL A 9 -6.89 -18.15 11.97
C VAL A 9 -6.17 -16.80 12.04
N ILE A 10 -6.86 -15.73 12.43
CA ILE A 10 -6.28 -14.38 12.60
C ILE A 10 -5.11 -14.41 13.60
N LYS A 11 -5.30 -15.04 14.76
CA LYS A 11 -4.24 -15.17 15.77
C LYS A 11 -3.04 -15.94 15.24
N ARG A 12 -3.26 -17.04 14.51
CA ARG A 12 -2.18 -17.85 13.93
C ARG A 12 -1.42 -17.09 12.84
N ILE A 13 -2.12 -16.32 12.00
CA ILE A 13 -1.54 -15.45 10.98
C ILE A 13 -0.64 -14.39 11.62
N GLY A 14 -1.10 -13.72 12.68
CA GLY A 14 -0.29 -12.73 13.39
C GLY A 14 1.01 -13.30 13.97
N THR A 15 0.97 -14.54 14.50
CA THR A 15 2.19 -15.25 14.92
C THR A 15 3.10 -15.56 13.74
N LEU A 16 2.57 -16.17 12.68
CA LEU A 16 3.35 -16.53 11.49
C LEU A 16 4.01 -15.31 10.84
N TYR A 17 3.31 -14.18 10.75
CA TYR A 17 3.85 -12.97 10.14
C TYR A 17 5.12 -12.47 10.86
N LYS A 18 5.15 -12.56 12.21
CA LYS A 18 6.35 -12.25 13.01
C LYS A 18 7.51 -13.20 12.72
N ASP A 19 7.23 -14.48 12.54
CA ASP A 19 8.24 -15.51 12.27
C ASP A 19 8.80 -15.43 10.83
N THR A 20 7.97 -15.05 9.86
CA THR A 20 8.39 -14.91 8.44
C THR A 20 9.38 -13.77 8.19
N GLN A 21 9.61 -12.88 9.15
CA GLN A 21 10.62 -11.83 9.06
C GLN A 21 12.06 -12.37 9.00
N LYS A 22 12.29 -13.61 9.45
CA LYS A 22 13.62 -14.23 9.50
C LYS A 22 14.02 -14.97 8.22
N ILE A 23 13.13 -15.03 7.22
CA ILE A 23 13.32 -15.85 6.02
C ILE A 23 13.49 -14.92 4.81
N ASN A 24 14.50 -15.21 3.99
CA ASN A 24 14.89 -14.38 2.85
C ASN A 24 13.72 -14.17 1.87
N MET A 25 13.45 -12.91 1.53
CA MET A 25 12.20 -12.46 0.92
C MET A 25 12.22 -12.54 -0.61
N ASN A 26 11.86 -13.71 -1.15
CA ASN A 26 11.45 -13.81 -2.56
C ASN A 26 9.95 -13.49 -2.72
N TRP A 27 9.54 -13.07 -3.92
CA TRP A 27 8.14 -12.77 -4.28
C TRP A 27 7.15 -13.93 -4.04
N THR A 28 7.65 -15.15 -3.91
CA THR A 28 6.91 -16.38 -3.61
C THR A 28 7.12 -16.88 -2.18
N GLY A 29 7.76 -16.07 -1.31
CA GLY A 29 8.16 -16.47 0.03
C GLY A 29 6.99 -16.54 1.03
N PRO A 30 7.20 -17.17 2.20
CA PRO A 30 6.17 -17.34 3.24
C PRO A 30 5.45 -16.05 3.65
N LYS A 31 6.17 -14.91 3.71
CA LYS A 31 5.58 -13.60 3.98
C LYS A 31 4.50 -13.23 2.96
N ARG A 32 4.73 -13.47 1.66
CA ARG A 32 3.79 -13.10 0.59
C ARG A 32 2.53 -13.97 0.60
N PHE A 33 2.66 -15.22 1.00
CA PHE A 33 1.48 -16.06 1.28
C PHE A 33 0.65 -15.47 2.42
N VAL A 34 1.29 -15.11 3.55
CA VAL A 34 0.58 -14.51 4.68
C VAL A 34 -0.05 -13.16 4.32
N ASP A 35 0.66 -12.31 3.55
CA ASP A 35 0.14 -11.07 2.98
C ASP A 35 -1.16 -11.32 2.18
N GLY A 36 -1.15 -12.31 1.28
CA GLY A 36 -2.32 -12.68 0.48
C GLY A 36 -3.49 -13.17 1.32
N VAL A 37 -3.24 -13.99 2.35
CA VAL A 37 -4.28 -14.45 3.27
C VAL A 37 -4.87 -13.28 4.07
N MET A 38 -4.04 -12.36 4.58
CA MET A 38 -4.53 -11.15 5.26
C MET A 38 -5.43 -10.32 4.35
N SER A 39 -4.99 -10.07 3.10
CA SER A 39 -5.79 -9.34 2.11
C SER A 39 -7.09 -10.05 1.77
N TYR A 40 -7.09 -11.38 1.66
CA TYR A 40 -8.31 -12.15 1.43
C TYR A 40 -9.30 -12.05 2.61
N LEU A 41 -8.82 -12.17 3.84
CA LEU A 41 -9.65 -12.13 5.04
C LEU A 41 -10.21 -10.73 5.31
N LEU A 42 -9.41 -9.67 5.10
CA LEU A 42 -9.83 -8.29 5.31
C LEU A 42 -10.68 -7.74 4.17
N ASN A 43 -10.54 -8.28 2.96
CA ASN A 43 -11.16 -7.77 1.74
C ASN A 43 -11.13 -6.22 1.67
N PRO A 44 -9.96 -5.60 1.44
CA PRO A 44 -9.78 -4.16 1.58
C PRO A 44 -10.75 -3.33 0.74
N GLN A 45 -11.09 -3.81 -0.47
CA GLN A 45 -12.09 -3.18 -1.33
C GLN A 45 -13.44 -3.10 -0.62
N GLN A 46 -14.00 -4.23 -0.19
CA GLN A 46 -15.29 -4.25 0.48
C GLN A 46 -15.26 -3.44 1.79
N THR A 47 -14.19 -3.59 2.57
CA THR A 47 -14.06 -2.96 3.89
C THR A 47 -14.02 -1.43 3.79
N ILE A 48 -13.28 -0.88 2.83
CA ILE A 48 -13.21 0.57 2.62
C ILE A 48 -14.48 1.06 1.90
N LYS A 49 -14.94 0.35 0.86
CA LYS A 49 -16.12 0.74 0.09
C LYS A 49 -17.36 0.89 0.96
N VAL A 50 -17.66 -0.07 1.84
CA VAL A 50 -18.83 -0.01 2.73
C VAL A 50 -18.77 1.23 3.63
N ARG A 51 -17.58 1.63 4.10
CA ARG A 51 -17.42 2.82 4.95
C ARG A 51 -17.66 4.09 4.15
N VAL A 52 -17.14 4.16 2.93
CA VAL A 52 -17.35 5.32 2.05
C VAL A 52 -18.80 5.45 1.62
N ASP A 53 -19.43 4.35 1.21
CA ASP A 53 -20.86 4.31 0.84
C ASP A 53 -21.76 4.70 2.03
N ALA A 54 -21.31 4.46 3.27
CA ALA A 54 -21.98 4.91 4.50
C ALA A 54 -21.71 6.38 4.88
N GLY A 55 -21.00 7.14 4.04
CA GLY A 55 -20.72 8.57 4.24
C GLY A 55 -19.40 8.88 4.96
N THR A 56 -18.54 7.90 5.21
CA THR A 56 -17.20 8.14 5.74
C THR A 56 -16.31 8.72 4.64
N SER A 57 -15.48 9.73 4.93
CA SER A 57 -14.53 10.23 3.93
C SER A 57 -13.52 9.13 3.53
N PRO A 58 -13.03 9.10 2.28
CA PRO A 58 -12.04 8.10 1.86
C PRO A 58 -10.81 8.02 2.75
N MET A 59 -10.30 9.17 3.19
CA MET A 59 -9.17 9.25 4.13
C MET A 59 -9.49 8.56 5.46
N LYS A 60 -10.67 8.83 6.03
CA LYS A 60 -11.07 8.21 7.30
C LYS A 60 -11.37 6.72 7.15
N ALA A 61 -11.90 6.29 6.01
CA ALA A 61 -12.12 4.88 5.71
C ALA A 61 -10.79 4.12 5.58
N LEU A 62 -9.77 4.74 4.97
CA LEU A 62 -8.41 4.22 4.92
C LEU A 62 -7.78 4.12 6.31
N ASP A 63 -7.88 5.16 7.14
CA ASP A 63 -7.42 5.16 8.53
C ASP A 63 -7.98 3.96 9.32
N LEU A 64 -9.31 3.76 9.25
CA LEU A 64 -9.98 2.65 9.91
C LEU A 64 -9.51 1.29 9.36
N TYR A 65 -9.27 1.17 8.06
CA TYR A 65 -8.71 -0.04 7.48
C TYR A 65 -7.30 -0.34 8.00
N LEU A 66 -6.41 0.65 8.06
CA LEU A 66 -5.06 0.48 8.59
C LEU A 66 -5.09 0.08 10.07
N LYS A 67 -6.04 0.65 10.82
CA LYS A 67 -6.30 0.26 12.21
C LYS A 67 -6.74 -1.21 12.31
N ASP A 68 -7.66 -1.67 11.45
CA ASP A 68 -8.10 -3.07 11.43
C ASP A 68 -6.93 -4.03 11.12
N VAL A 69 -6.07 -3.67 10.15
CA VAL A 69 -4.85 -4.44 9.84
C VAL A 69 -3.99 -4.59 11.09
N ASN A 70 -3.74 -3.48 11.78
CA ASN A 70 -2.90 -3.45 12.96
C ASN A 70 -3.51 -4.25 14.12
N GLU A 71 -4.76 -3.97 14.48
CA GLU A 71 -5.40 -4.55 15.66
C GLU A 71 -5.66 -6.05 15.52
N ASN A 72 -6.04 -6.50 14.31
CA ASN A 72 -6.37 -7.90 14.09
C ASN A 72 -5.12 -8.76 13.82
N PHE A 73 -4.13 -8.26 13.06
CA PHE A 73 -3.04 -9.10 12.58
C PHE A 73 -1.67 -8.72 13.14
N LEU A 74 -1.41 -7.43 13.37
CA LEU A 74 -0.07 -6.93 13.66
C LEU A 74 0.06 -6.37 15.09
N LYS A 75 -0.88 -6.68 15.98
CA LYS A 75 -0.85 -6.17 17.35
C LYS A 75 0.44 -6.57 18.07
N GLY A 76 1.15 -5.58 18.59
CA GLY A 76 2.46 -5.75 19.23
C GLY A 76 3.55 -6.25 18.28
N SER A 77 3.39 -6.02 16.97
CA SER A 77 4.42 -6.16 15.95
C SER A 77 5.14 -4.81 15.74
N PRO A 78 6.40 -4.80 15.30
CA PRO A 78 7.03 -3.57 14.78
C PRO A 78 6.48 -3.14 13.41
N MET A 79 5.60 -3.94 12.79
CA MET A 79 4.95 -3.66 11.52
C MET A 79 3.59 -2.98 11.74
N GLY A 80 3.19 -2.10 10.82
CA GLY A 80 1.95 -1.34 10.92
C GLY A 80 2.04 -0.25 12.00
N GLY A 81 0.90 0.13 12.57
CA GLY A 81 0.83 1.09 13.66
C GLY A 81 1.01 2.57 13.27
N TYR A 82 1.02 2.87 11.99
CA TYR A 82 0.86 4.22 11.44
C TYR A 82 -0.52 4.36 10.78
N ASP A 83 -0.94 5.60 10.59
CA ASP A 83 -2.28 5.97 10.14
C ASP A 83 -2.27 6.47 8.67
N SER A 84 -3.45 6.87 8.21
CA SER A 84 -3.60 7.42 6.87
C SER A 84 -2.92 8.78 6.69
N GLU A 85 -2.66 9.52 7.77
CA GLU A 85 -1.98 10.81 7.72
C GLU A 85 -0.51 10.64 7.34
N ALA A 86 0.15 9.58 7.82
CA ALA A 86 1.51 9.21 7.41
C ALA A 86 1.58 8.91 5.91
N LEU A 87 0.59 8.19 5.37
CA LEU A 87 0.48 7.91 3.93
C LEU A 87 0.23 9.18 3.13
N LEU A 88 -0.71 10.02 3.57
CA LEU A 88 -1.03 11.29 2.90
C LEU A 88 0.18 12.23 2.88
N SER A 89 0.86 12.39 4.01
CA SER A 89 2.06 13.23 4.11
C SER A 89 3.17 12.74 3.19
N THR A 90 3.34 11.43 3.08
CA THR A 90 4.29 10.83 2.12
C THR A 90 3.89 11.14 0.69
N GLY A 91 2.62 10.98 0.33
CA GLY A 91 2.11 11.30 -1.00
C GLY A 91 2.24 12.78 -1.38
N GLN A 92 2.02 13.68 -0.42
CA GLN A 92 2.21 15.12 -0.60
C GLN A 92 3.66 15.48 -0.92
N ILE A 93 4.63 14.81 -0.29
CA ILE A 93 6.06 15.04 -0.59
C ILE A 93 6.36 14.70 -2.05
N TYR A 94 5.90 13.54 -2.54
CA TYR A 94 6.02 13.19 -3.97
C TYR A 94 5.36 14.23 -4.87
N GLN A 95 4.13 14.65 -4.54
CA GLN A 95 3.39 15.63 -5.31
C GLN A 95 4.13 16.98 -5.39
N ASP A 96 4.66 17.48 -4.28
CA ASP A 96 5.40 18.74 -4.24
C ASP A 96 6.73 18.66 -5.00
N PHE A 97 7.42 17.51 -4.96
CA PHE A 97 8.57 17.25 -5.82
C PHE A 97 8.20 17.31 -7.29
N MET A 98 7.11 16.66 -7.70
CA MET A 98 6.63 16.67 -9.09
C MET A 98 6.27 18.08 -9.56
N ARG A 99 5.65 18.91 -8.71
CA ARG A 99 5.35 20.31 -9.02
C ARG A 99 6.63 21.12 -9.24
N THR A 100 7.57 21.01 -8.31
CA THR A 100 8.85 21.75 -8.34
C THR A 100 9.68 21.39 -9.58
N HIS A 101 9.57 20.15 -10.05
CA HIS A 101 10.30 19.63 -11.22
C HIS A 101 9.40 19.46 -12.45
N SER A 102 8.24 20.11 -12.49
CA SER A 102 7.25 19.91 -13.55
C SER A 102 7.76 20.26 -14.95
N ALA A 103 8.76 21.15 -15.07
CA ALA A 103 9.39 21.50 -16.33
C ALA A 103 10.30 20.39 -16.90
N THR A 104 10.76 19.45 -16.08
CA THR A 104 11.65 18.35 -16.48
C THR A 104 10.96 16.99 -16.51
N LEU A 105 9.72 16.91 -16.03
CA LEU A 105 8.92 15.70 -16.00
C LEU A 105 7.89 15.68 -17.13
N PRO A 106 7.52 14.50 -17.65
CA PRO A 106 6.40 14.37 -18.59
C PRO A 106 5.10 14.97 -18.02
N GLU A 107 4.25 15.51 -18.88
CA GLU A 107 2.99 16.14 -18.46
C GLU A 107 2.08 15.17 -17.68
N ASN A 108 2.03 13.90 -18.10
CA ASN A 108 1.25 12.84 -17.50
C ASN A 108 2.05 12.01 -16.46
N PHE A 109 3.16 12.56 -15.93
CA PHE A 109 3.99 11.87 -14.96
C PHE A 109 3.19 11.51 -13.70
N SER A 110 3.37 10.29 -13.20
CA SER A 110 2.76 9.84 -11.97
C SER A 110 3.65 8.88 -11.20
N VAL A 111 3.48 8.91 -9.87
CA VAL A 111 4.06 7.96 -8.93
C VAL A 111 2.92 7.21 -8.27
N THR A 112 2.98 5.88 -8.23
CA THR A 112 2.00 5.06 -7.50
C THR A 112 2.69 4.38 -6.34
N ILE A 113 2.36 4.78 -5.11
CA ILE A 113 2.80 4.08 -3.89
C ILE A 113 2.01 2.77 -3.78
N THR A 114 2.72 1.67 -3.60
CA THR A 114 2.16 0.32 -3.47
C THR A 114 2.83 -0.42 -2.31
N GLY A 115 2.76 -1.75 -2.30
CA GLY A 115 3.52 -2.57 -1.37
C GLY A 115 2.99 -2.55 0.06
N SER A 116 3.86 -2.97 0.98
CA SER A 116 3.48 -3.13 2.39
C SER A 116 3.14 -1.79 3.07
N PHE A 117 3.71 -0.67 2.61
CA PHE A 117 3.53 0.64 3.23
C PHE A 117 2.08 1.17 3.10
N SER A 118 1.57 1.27 1.87
CA SER A 118 0.17 1.70 1.62
C SER A 118 -0.89 0.74 2.21
N ASN A 119 -0.49 -0.48 2.58
CA ASN A 119 -1.40 -1.50 3.11
C ASN A 119 -1.29 -1.67 4.64
N GLY A 120 -0.56 -0.80 5.35
CA GLY A 120 -0.46 -0.86 6.81
C GLY A 120 0.39 -2.01 7.34
N LYS A 121 1.25 -2.57 6.49
CA LYS A 121 2.05 -3.77 6.77
C LYS A 121 3.54 -3.51 6.82
N ALA A 122 4.01 -2.31 6.50
CA ALA A 122 5.43 -1.96 6.60
C ALA A 122 5.90 -1.76 8.05
N ASN A 123 7.19 -2.01 8.31
CA ASN A 123 7.90 -1.49 9.48
C ASN A 123 8.64 -0.23 9.06
N LEU A 124 8.27 0.91 9.64
CA LEU A 124 8.83 2.21 9.26
C LEU A 124 10.35 2.32 9.46
N ALA A 125 10.95 1.47 10.30
CA ALA A 125 12.38 1.49 10.59
C ALA A 125 13.24 0.68 9.61
N THR A 126 12.64 -0.22 8.81
CA THR A 126 13.40 -1.20 8.02
C THR A 126 12.76 -1.58 6.68
N SER A 127 11.58 -1.05 6.37
CA SER A 127 10.88 -1.39 5.12
C SER A 127 11.10 -0.30 4.08
N ASP A 128 10.90 -0.71 2.83
CA ASP A 128 10.95 0.18 1.69
C ASP A 128 9.57 0.78 1.40
N ILE A 129 9.57 1.92 0.70
CA ILE A 129 8.40 2.43 -0.01
C ILE A 129 8.50 1.93 -1.46
N ASP A 130 7.68 0.94 -1.79
CA ASP A 130 7.55 0.44 -3.16
C ASP A 130 6.77 1.47 -4.00
N VAL A 131 7.36 1.92 -5.10
CA VAL A 131 6.71 2.84 -6.05
C VAL A 131 6.73 2.31 -7.49
N LEU A 132 5.67 2.60 -8.23
CA LEU A 132 5.63 2.44 -9.68
C LEU A 132 5.63 3.83 -10.30
N VAL A 133 6.62 4.12 -11.13
CA VAL A 133 6.79 5.42 -11.79
C VAL A 133 6.59 5.30 -13.30
N THR A 134 5.99 6.32 -13.91
CA THR A 134 5.82 6.36 -15.37
C THR A 134 7.13 6.68 -16.11
N ASP A 135 8.13 7.23 -15.40
CA ASP A 135 9.45 7.56 -15.95
C ASP A 135 10.53 7.33 -14.87
N ARG A 136 11.51 6.45 -15.16
CA ARG A 136 12.59 6.08 -14.23
C ARG A 136 13.64 7.18 -14.04
N THR A 137 13.66 8.22 -14.85
CA THR A 137 14.55 9.37 -14.60
C THR A 137 14.25 10.07 -13.28
N PHE A 138 13.06 9.84 -12.71
CA PHE A 138 12.67 10.33 -11.40
C PHE A 138 13.43 9.66 -10.24
N GLU A 139 14.00 8.47 -10.44
CA GLU A 139 14.74 7.72 -9.40
C GLU A 139 15.92 8.52 -8.81
N LYS A 140 16.48 9.45 -9.58
CA LYS A 140 17.56 10.34 -9.12
C LYS A 140 17.14 11.20 -7.91
N TYR A 141 15.85 11.40 -7.69
CA TYR A 141 15.30 12.20 -6.58
C TYR A 141 15.01 11.38 -5.33
N TYR A 142 15.09 10.04 -5.37
CA TYR A 142 14.66 9.18 -4.25
C TYR A 142 15.38 9.50 -2.94
N LYS A 143 16.70 9.72 -2.96
CA LYS A 143 17.44 10.05 -1.73
C LYS A 143 16.98 11.35 -1.07
N ASP A 144 16.63 12.35 -1.86
CA ASP A 144 16.14 13.63 -1.34
C ASP A 144 14.71 13.49 -0.80
N ILE A 145 13.87 12.74 -1.52
CA ILE A 145 12.51 12.39 -1.11
C ILE A 145 12.53 11.59 0.21
N ASP A 146 13.36 10.56 0.31
CA ASP A 146 13.50 9.69 1.48
C ASP A 146 13.90 10.48 2.72
N LYS A 147 14.83 11.43 2.57
CA LYS A 147 15.23 12.32 3.66
C LYS A 147 14.02 13.11 4.18
N ILE A 148 13.26 13.73 3.30
CA ILE A 148 12.11 14.57 3.67
C ILE A 148 10.99 13.72 4.28
N ILE A 149 10.71 12.55 3.71
CA ILE A 149 9.73 11.59 4.25
C ILE A 149 10.11 11.20 5.67
N ASN A 150 11.35 10.78 5.90
CA ASN A 150 11.76 10.33 7.22
C ASN A 150 11.80 11.46 8.24
N GLU A 151 12.20 12.67 7.85
CA GLU A 151 12.10 13.85 8.73
C GLU A 151 10.64 14.14 9.10
N ARG A 152 9.71 14.10 8.12
CA ARG A 152 8.28 14.30 8.38
C ARG A 152 7.70 13.23 9.29
N LEU A 153 7.97 11.96 9.02
CA LEU A 153 7.46 10.85 9.84
C LEU A 153 7.96 10.94 11.29
N LYS A 154 9.22 11.36 11.50
CA LYS A 154 9.75 11.61 12.85
C LYS A 154 9.02 12.74 13.57
N GLN A 155 8.71 13.83 12.86
CA GLN A 155 7.90 14.93 13.41
C GLN A 155 6.48 14.48 13.81
N MET A 156 5.94 13.48 13.11
CA MET A 156 4.65 12.84 13.42
C MET A 156 4.73 11.79 14.55
N GLY A 157 5.90 11.61 15.16
CA GLY A 157 6.11 10.67 16.27
C GLY A 157 6.69 9.31 15.88
N HIS A 158 6.91 9.04 14.60
CA HIS A 158 7.59 7.82 14.13
C HIS A 158 9.13 7.98 14.18
N VAL A 159 9.66 8.21 15.38
CA VAL A 159 11.07 8.63 15.61
C VAL A 159 12.14 7.70 15.02
N ASN A 160 11.82 6.43 14.84
CA ASN A 160 12.73 5.41 14.30
C ASN A 160 12.60 5.20 12.78
N SER A 161 11.84 6.04 12.05
CA SER A 161 11.64 5.84 10.62
C SER A 161 12.94 5.95 9.82
N ARG A 162 13.13 5.01 8.89
CA ARG A 162 14.25 4.89 7.95
C ARG A 162 13.79 4.25 6.63
N LEU A 163 12.70 4.77 6.07
CA LEU A 163 12.15 4.28 4.81
C LEU A 163 13.08 4.67 3.64
N GLU A 164 13.26 3.74 2.70
CA GLU A 164 13.96 3.99 1.43
C GLU A 164 12.99 3.75 0.27
N THR A 165 13.00 4.62 -0.72
CA THR A 165 12.12 4.51 -1.89
C THR A 165 12.76 3.62 -2.95
N HIS A 166 11.99 2.65 -3.43
CA HIS A 166 12.42 1.74 -4.50
C HIS A 166 11.36 1.62 -5.59
N SER A 167 11.81 1.73 -6.84
CA SER A 167 10.98 1.38 -7.99
C SER A 167 10.72 -0.11 -8.02
N THR A 168 9.47 -0.50 -8.28
CA THR A 168 9.14 -1.89 -8.57
C THR A 168 9.81 -2.35 -9.87
N PRO A 169 10.11 -3.66 -10.04
CA PRO A 169 10.69 -4.13 -11.30
C PRO A 169 9.70 -3.97 -12.47
N ASP A 170 10.20 -3.63 -13.67
CA ASP A 170 9.36 -3.38 -14.86
C ASP A 170 8.52 -4.59 -15.29
N SER A 171 8.90 -5.79 -14.86
CA SER A 171 8.17 -7.03 -15.13
C SER A 171 6.87 -7.17 -14.34
N PHE A 172 6.63 -6.31 -13.33
CA PHE A 172 5.41 -6.35 -12.52
C PHE A 172 4.43 -5.28 -12.98
N SER A 173 3.21 -5.69 -13.31
CA SER A 173 2.11 -4.75 -13.45
C SER A 173 1.57 -4.35 -12.08
N LEU A 174 0.90 -3.20 -12.00
CA LEU A 174 0.19 -2.78 -10.78
C LEU A 174 -0.80 -3.85 -10.29
N TYR A 175 -1.44 -4.57 -11.21
CA TYR A 175 -2.34 -5.69 -10.87
C TYR A 175 -1.61 -6.87 -10.24
N ASP A 176 -0.37 -7.17 -10.65
CA ASP A 176 0.43 -8.23 -10.04
C ASP A 176 0.84 -7.87 -8.61
N LEU A 177 1.16 -6.60 -8.36
CA LEU A 177 1.49 -6.08 -7.02
C LEU A 177 0.25 -6.06 -6.12
N ALA A 178 -0.90 -5.68 -6.68
CA ALA A 178 -2.17 -5.54 -5.99
C ALA A 178 -2.76 -6.86 -5.47
N GLN A 179 -2.31 -8.01 -5.96
CA GLN A 179 -2.77 -9.32 -5.46
C GLN A 179 -2.52 -9.52 -3.97
N VAL A 180 -1.42 -8.95 -3.47
CA VAL A 180 -0.99 -9.06 -2.07
C VAL A 180 -1.04 -7.71 -1.34
N ASN A 181 -1.12 -6.61 -2.07
CA ASN A 181 -1.12 -5.24 -1.56
C ASN A 181 -2.15 -4.40 -2.34
N PRO A 182 -3.46 -4.65 -2.15
CA PRO A 182 -4.52 -4.10 -3.00
C PRO A 182 -4.79 -2.61 -2.79
N VAL A 183 -4.30 -2.01 -1.72
CA VAL A 183 -4.43 -0.55 -1.50
C VAL A 183 -3.23 0.14 -2.12
N THR A 184 -3.45 1.06 -3.05
CA THR A 184 -2.38 1.87 -3.67
C THR A 184 -2.78 3.34 -3.71
N ILE A 185 -1.80 4.22 -3.81
CA ILE A 185 -2.03 5.67 -3.89
C ILE A 185 -1.34 6.17 -5.15
N LYS A 186 -2.13 6.55 -6.16
CA LYS A 186 -1.63 7.19 -7.37
C LYS A 186 -1.53 8.69 -7.13
N ILE A 187 -0.38 9.25 -7.46
CA ILE A 187 -0.02 10.63 -7.21
C ILE A 187 0.39 11.25 -8.54
N THR A 188 -0.22 12.37 -8.87
CA THR A 188 0.22 13.27 -9.94
C THR A 188 0.59 14.62 -9.32
N LYS A 189 1.13 15.54 -10.11
CA LYS A 189 1.35 16.92 -9.65
C LYS A 189 0.05 17.62 -9.21
N ASP A 190 -1.12 17.16 -9.67
CA ASP A 190 -2.41 17.83 -9.48
C ASP A 190 -3.36 17.07 -8.54
N SER A 191 -3.20 15.74 -8.42
CA SER A 191 -4.14 14.88 -7.70
C SER A 191 -3.47 13.76 -6.90
N MET A 192 -4.21 13.26 -5.91
CA MET A 192 -3.88 12.03 -5.18
C MET A 192 -5.12 11.15 -5.11
N THR A 193 -5.05 10.00 -5.77
CA THR A 193 -6.17 9.05 -5.88
C THR A 193 -5.82 7.77 -5.12
N LEU A 194 -6.65 7.42 -4.15
CA LEU A 194 -6.66 6.10 -3.54
C LEU A 194 -7.26 5.11 -4.53
N GLN A 195 -6.54 4.03 -4.81
CA GLN A 195 -6.99 2.95 -5.67
C GLN A 195 -7.06 1.68 -4.83
N ILE A 196 -8.21 0.99 -4.86
CA ILE A 196 -8.40 -0.22 -4.08
C ILE A 196 -8.80 -1.34 -5.02
N PHE A 197 -7.85 -2.26 -5.20
CA PHE A 197 -8.02 -3.36 -6.12
C PHE A 197 -8.89 -4.46 -5.50
N PRO A 198 -9.83 -5.03 -6.27
CA PRO A 198 -10.55 -6.22 -5.86
C PRO A 198 -9.59 -7.39 -5.62
N PRO A 199 -9.93 -8.31 -4.69
CA PRO A 199 -9.24 -9.58 -4.64
C PRO A 199 -9.41 -10.30 -5.99
N ILE A 200 -8.31 -10.83 -6.54
CA ILE A 200 -8.41 -11.66 -7.73
C ILE A 200 -9.14 -12.95 -7.34
N THR A 201 -10.35 -13.09 -7.85
CA THR A 201 -11.05 -14.36 -7.85
C THR A 201 -10.38 -15.23 -8.90
N VAL A 202 -9.63 -16.26 -8.48
CA VAL A 202 -9.18 -17.32 -9.39
C VAL A 202 -10.40 -18.19 -9.71
N THR A 203 -11.33 -17.64 -10.50
CA THR A 203 -12.46 -18.41 -11.03
C THR A 203 -12.01 -19.02 -12.35
N SER A 204 -11.77 -20.33 -12.30
CA SER A 204 -11.45 -21.24 -13.41
C SER A 204 -9.97 -21.39 -13.79
N ARG A 205 -9.59 -22.65 -14.07
CA ARG A 205 -8.28 -23.10 -14.58
C ARG A 205 -7.98 -22.65 -16.02
N ASP A 206 -8.83 -21.82 -16.63
CA ASP A 206 -8.77 -21.46 -18.06
C ASP A 206 -8.12 -20.09 -18.35
N VAL A 207 -7.41 -19.51 -17.38
CA VAL A 207 -6.73 -18.19 -17.52
C VAL A 207 -5.47 -18.26 -18.42
N SER A 208 -5.17 -19.40 -19.04
CA SER A 208 -4.05 -19.51 -19.99
C SER A 208 -4.36 -18.99 -21.39
N LEU A 209 -5.64 -18.69 -21.73
CA LEU A 209 -6.02 -18.37 -23.12
C LEU A 209 -6.95 -17.15 -23.33
N ALA A 210 -7.44 -16.50 -22.27
CA ALA A 210 -8.19 -15.26 -22.37
C ALA A 210 -7.41 -14.13 -21.71
N GLY A 211 -7.17 -13.02 -22.43
CA GLY A 211 -6.47 -11.85 -21.90
C GLY A 211 -7.00 -11.49 -20.53
N LYS A 212 -6.11 -11.43 -19.53
CA LYS A 212 -6.47 -11.25 -18.12
C LYS A 212 -7.32 -9.98 -17.96
N GLN A 213 -8.64 -10.13 -17.86
CA GLN A 213 -9.53 -9.03 -17.49
C GLN A 213 -9.48 -8.93 -15.97
N TYR A 214 -8.58 -8.08 -15.48
CA TYR A 214 -8.58 -7.71 -14.07
C TYR A 214 -9.73 -6.73 -13.83
N PRO A 215 -10.56 -6.93 -12.79
CA PRO A 215 -11.60 -5.98 -12.47
C PRO A 215 -10.98 -4.65 -12.04
N SER A 216 -11.60 -3.54 -12.46
CA SER A 216 -11.12 -2.19 -12.17
C SER A 216 -11.06 -1.94 -10.66
N PRO A 217 -10.06 -1.18 -10.18
CA PRO A 217 -10.03 -0.75 -8.79
C PRO A 217 -11.14 0.26 -8.50
N ASP A 218 -11.60 0.32 -7.25
CA ASP A 218 -12.37 1.45 -6.76
C ASP A 218 -11.44 2.65 -6.63
N LEU A 219 -11.90 3.84 -7.06
CA LEU A 219 -11.11 5.07 -7.08
C LEU A 219 -11.75 6.11 -6.16
N TYR A 220 -10.94 6.69 -5.27
CA TYR A 220 -11.36 7.75 -4.38
C TYR A 220 -10.32 8.87 -4.37
N GLU A 221 -10.74 10.11 -4.63
CA GLU A 221 -9.86 11.27 -4.49
C GLU A 221 -9.59 11.53 -3.00
N LEU A 222 -8.31 11.52 -2.61
CA LEU A 222 -7.88 11.80 -1.24
C LEU A 222 -7.70 13.29 -0.99
N PHE A 223 -7.38 14.03 -2.05
CA PHE A 223 -7.12 15.45 -1.96
C PHE A 223 -7.19 16.12 -3.34
N LEU A 224 -7.99 17.18 -3.44
CA LEU A 224 -7.86 18.21 -4.45
C LEU A 224 -7.37 19.45 -3.69
N ARG A 225 -6.10 19.81 -3.79
CA ARG A 225 -5.71 21.14 -3.31
C ARG A 225 -6.27 22.13 -4.34
N PRO A 226 -7.05 23.14 -3.91
CA PRO A 226 -7.47 24.23 -4.80
C PRO A 226 -6.26 24.99 -5.35
#